data_AF-A0A8I1MNV1-F1
#
_entry.id   AF-A0A8I1MNV1-F1
#
_cell.length_a   1.000
_cell.length_b   1.000
_cell.length_c   1.000
_cell.angle_alpha   90.00
_cell.angle_beta   90.00
_cell.angle_gamma   90.00
#
_symmetry.space_group_name_H-M   'P 1'
#
loop_
_entity.id
_entity.type
_entity.pdbx_description
1 polymer ?
#
loop_
_entity_poly.entity_id
_entity_poly.type
_entity_poly.pdbx_seq_one_letter_code
_entity_poly.pdbx_strand_id
1 'polypeptide(L)'
;MAGQIPPVLQKFIDKFSNSRDFAISFTLHVILVAVFGGTVLFKAVQEPPDFEGESGGFVQASDSQNLPPPQQVQQQQQTFNVTTVATPTSSTLNTITTTAVNPLNFSMAPTVVAPVTTPTNAPSAPAPAPAPAGGAEGMPTAVASQIKAFTGGWGKGSGTGTGTRSREFEFTAYIGQYNGGNWNSTIRVSGGKIETGSLPNLLYLMSFWSKDKIKTNYKNVKAIKLDSDEIFAVKPPFIFLTGTRDFVLTPKEVENLQKYVRMGGCVWGDSSVPGLRSRFDIAFRREMKRVIPDVDKDFEPLPSTHPIFTQNPYFPEVKDVPPGLNFYSLPVYAMKIYGEIAIIYTANDYGDMWQIGLDENGKIDFRRNAGGLYVALNPAIWDQREVYIRNLTVDALTQTYKFGTNLVIHLLTRWESKVRTAPTL
;
A
#
# COMPACT_ATOMS: atom_id res chain seq x y z
N MET A 1 -3.05 -61.47 38.35
CA MET A 1 -2.77 -61.50 36.89
C MET A 1 -2.91 -60.08 36.38
N ALA A 2 -1.80 -59.40 36.08
CA ALA A 2 -1.82 -58.05 35.53
C ALA A 2 -2.11 -58.13 34.02
N GLY A 3 -3.19 -57.48 33.57
CA GLY A 3 -3.60 -57.48 32.17
C GLY A 3 -2.58 -56.75 31.31
N GLN A 4 -2.02 -57.43 30.32
CA GLN A 4 -1.14 -56.81 29.33
C GLN A 4 -1.92 -55.78 28.52
N ILE A 5 -1.39 -54.56 28.46
CA ILE A 5 -1.92 -53.45 27.67
C ILE A 5 -1.80 -53.83 26.18
N PRO A 6 -2.86 -53.64 25.36
CA PRO A 6 -2.82 -53.94 23.94
C PRO A 6 -1.65 -53.23 23.22
N PRO A 7 -0.91 -53.90 22.33
CA PRO A 7 0.29 -53.35 21.68
C PRO A 7 0.06 -52.03 20.92
N VAL A 8 -1.16 -51.83 20.42
CA VAL A 8 -1.57 -50.60 19.72
C VAL A 8 -1.72 -49.43 20.68
N LEU A 9 -2.24 -49.69 21.88
CA LEU A 9 -2.39 -48.67 22.92
C LEU A 9 -1.03 -48.29 23.50
N GLN A 10 -0.13 -49.27 23.67
CA GLN A 10 1.25 -49.01 24.10
C GLN A 10 1.99 -48.10 23.11
N LYS A 11 1.91 -48.38 21.80
CA LYS A 11 2.49 -47.51 20.76
C LYS A 11 1.91 -46.10 20.75
N PHE A 12 0.61 -45.97 21.06
CA PHE A 12 -0.03 -44.66 21.17
C PHE A 12 0.48 -43.89 22.38
N ILE A 13 0.59 -44.56 23.54
CA ILE A 13 1.13 -43.99 24.78
C ILE A 13 2.58 -43.55 24.58
N ASP A 14 3.42 -44.40 23.97
CA ASP A 14 4.83 -44.09 23.71
C ASP A 14 5.00 -42.92 22.74
N LYS A 15 4.09 -42.77 21.77
CA LYS A 15 4.09 -41.66 20.82
C LYS A 15 3.63 -40.35 21.46
N PHE A 16 2.72 -40.43 22.43
CA PHE A 16 2.27 -39.29 23.22
C PHE A 16 3.31 -38.85 24.26
N SER A 17 3.95 -39.79 24.95
CA SER A 17 4.96 -39.49 25.97
C SER A 17 6.27 -38.97 25.37
N ASN A 18 6.63 -39.40 24.15
CA ASN A 18 7.81 -38.89 23.44
C ASN A 18 7.54 -37.61 22.63
N SER A 19 6.30 -37.11 22.60
CA SER A 19 5.98 -35.86 21.92
C SER A 19 6.36 -34.68 22.79
N ARG A 20 7.56 -34.14 22.53
CA ARG A 20 8.11 -32.97 23.22
C ARG A 20 7.16 -31.77 23.16
N ASP A 21 6.47 -31.60 22.04
CA ASP A 21 5.55 -30.48 21.84
C ASP A 21 4.24 -30.65 22.63
N PHE A 22 3.77 -31.89 22.80
CA PHE A 22 2.61 -32.18 23.66
C PHE A 22 2.94 -31.93 25.13
N ALA A 23 4.09 -32.41 25.61
CA ALA A 23 4.52 -32.21 27.00
C ALA A 23 4.68 -30.72 27.34
N ILE A 24 5.25 -29.93 26.43
CA ILE A 24 5.38 -28.47 26.59
C ILE A 24 4.00 -27.80 26.61
N SER A 25 3.12 -28.14 25.67
CA SER A 25 1.76 -27.57 25.59
C SER A 25 0.92 -27.92 26.82
N PHE A 26 0.98 -29.17 27.28
CA PHE A 26 0.29 -29.62 28.49
C PHE A 26 0.79 -28.89 29.73
N THR A 27 2.10 -28.75 29.88
CA THR A 27 2.70 -28.02 30.99
C THR A 27 2.27 -26.54 31.00
N LEU A 28 2.26 -25.90 29.82
CA LEU A 28 1.81 -24.51 29.67
C LEU A 28 0.35 -24.34 30.07
N HIS A 29 -0.53 -25.27 29.67
CA HIS A 29 -1.95 -25.23 30.03
C HIS A 29 -2.18 -25.45 31.53
N VAL A 30 -1.44 -26.37 32.16
CA VAL A 30 -1.50 -26.57 33.63
C VAL A 30 -1.07 -25.31 34.37
N ILE A 31 -0.01 -24.63 33.90
CA ILE A 31 0.43 -23.34 34.46
C ILE A 31 -0.65 -22.27 34.27
N LEU A 32 -1.24 -22.15 33.09
CA LEU A 32 -2.33 -21.20 32.81
C LEU A 32 -3.54 -21.45 33.73
N VAL A 33 -3.94 -22.71 33.93
CA VAL A 33 -5.05 -23.04 34.84
C VAL A 33 -4.68 -22.75 36.29
N ALA A 34 -3.44 -22.99 36.74
CA ALA A 34 -3.01 -22.66 38.09
C ALA A 34 -2.97 -21.13 38.33
N VAL A 35 -2.44 -20.37 37.37
CA VAL A 35 -2.29 -18.90 37.47
C VAL A 35 -3.65 -18.20 37.38
N PHE A 36 -4.51 -18.60 36.43
CA PHE A 36 -5.76 -17.89 36.17
C PHE A 36 -6.99 -18.55 36.80
N GLY A 37 -6.95 -19.85 37.09
CA GLY A 37 -8.02 -20.56 37.80
C GLY A 37 -8.12 -20.19 39.28
N GLY A 38 -7.00 -19.82 39.92
CA GLY A 38 -7.01 -19.30 41.30
C GLY A 38 -7.72 -17.95 41.45
N THR A 39 -7.71 -17.12 40.41
CA THR A 39 -8.36 -15.79 40.42
C THR A 39 -9.88 -15.81 40.35
N VAL A 40 -10.50 -16.93 39.97
CA VAL A 40 -11.96 -17.03 39.77
C VAL A 40 -12.67 -17.66 40.99
N LEU A 41 -11.97 -18.35 41.87
CA LEU A 41 -12.56 -19.03 43.04
C LEU A 41 -12.58 -18.19 44.34
N PHE A 42 -12.00 -16.98 44.35
CA PHE A 42 -11.92 -16.13 45.57
C PHE A 42 -12.77 -14.85 45.52
N LYS A 43 -13.78 -14.78 44.64
CA LYS A 43 -14.81 -13.72 44.68
C LYS A 43 -16.19 -14.26 45.06
N ALA A 44 -16.24 -15.14 46.06
CA ALA A 44 -17.49 -15.54 46.68
C ALA A 44 -17.54 -15.06 48.13
N VAL A 45 -18.44 -14.09 48.36
CA VAL A 45 -19.03 -13.67 49.64
C VAL A 45 -18.18 -12.78 50.56
N GLN A 46 -18.36 -11.47 50.42
CA GLN A 46 -18.45 -10.58 51.58
C GLN A 46 -19.82 -9.90 51.50
N GLU A 47 -20.73 -10.27 52.40
CA GLU A 47 -21.97 -9.53 52.62
C GLU A 47 -21.63 -8.22 53.36
N PRO A 48 -22.23 -7.08 52.98
CA PRO A 48 -22.10 -5.86 53.76
C PRO A 48 -22.84 -6.00 55.10
N PRO A 49 -22.32 -5.44 56.21
CA PRO A 49 -22.97 -5.54 57.50
C PRO A 49 -24.32 -4.80 57.48
N ASP A 50 -25.38 -5.53 57.83
CA ASP A 50 -26.72 -5.01 58.06
C ASP A 50 -26.74 -4.11 59.31
N PHE A 51 -27.31 -2.91 59.12
CA PHE A 51 -27.85 -1.98 60.10
C PHE A 51 -27.81 -2.40 61.58
N GLU A 52 -26.83 -1.86 62.32
CA GLU A 52 -27.02 -1.62 63.76
C GLU A 52 -27.70 -0.27 63.95
N GLY A 53 -28.95 -0.30 64.40
CA GLY A 53 -29.64 0.87 64.89
C GLY A 53 -29.18 1.17 66.32
N GLU A 54 -28.52 2.30 66.54
CA GLU A 54 -28.44 2.91 67.87
C GLU A 54 -29.42 4.07 68.00
N SER A 55 -30.37 3.87 68.91
CA SER A 55 -31.26 4.87 69.48
C SER A 55 -30.49 5.74 70.47
N GLY A 56 -30.38 7.04 70.20
CA GLY A 56 -29.83 7.99 71.18
C GLY A 56 -29.95 9.43 70.71
N GLY A 57 -30.87 10.20 71.31
CA GLY A 57 -31.25 11.52 70.85
C GLY A 57 -30.52 12.71 71.48
N PHE A 58 -30.98 13.87 71.01
CA PHE A 58 -30.89 15.24 71.53
C PHE A 58 -29.64 16.12 71.25
N VAL A 59 -29.83 16.99 70.26
CA VAL A 59 -29.64 18.46 70.24
C VAL A 59 -28.30 19.03 70.76
N GLN A 60 -27.49 19.57 69.84
CA GLN A 60 -27.05 20.96 69.96
C GLN A 60 -26.68 21.56 68.61
N ALA A 61 -27.29 22.73 68.32
CA ALA A 61 -26.99 23.57 67.18
C ALA A 61 -25.75 24.42 67.45
N SER A 62 -24.91 24.57 66.43
CA SER A 62 -24.02 25.72 66.31
C SER A 62 -23.83 26.03 64.83
N ASP A 63 -24.39 27.17 64.43
CA ASP A 63 -24.26 27.82 63.14
C ASP A 63 -22.79 28.07 62.76
N SER A 64 -22.44 27.78 61.51
CA SER A 64 -21.31 28.40 60.80
C SER A 64 -21.51 28.30 59.29
N GLN A 65 -22.11 29.36 58.75
CA GLN A 65 -21.88 29.98 57.43
C GLN A 65 -21.50 29.13 56.20
N ASN A 66 -22.54 28.79 55.42
CA ASN A 66 -22.84 29.29 54.08
C ASN A 66 -21.66 29.63 53.11
N LEU A 67 -21.40 28.72 52.16
CA LEU A 67 -20.98 29.02 50.77
C LEU A 67 -21.52 27.90 49.84
N PRO A 68 -22.31 28.20 48.80
CA PRO A 68 -22.85 27.19 47.89
C PRO A 68 -21.81 26.72 46.84
N PRO A 69 -21.87 25.46 46.40
CA PRO A 69 -20.98 24.90 45.39
C PRO A 69 -21.24 25.46 43.97
N PRO A 70 -20.22 25.52 43.10
CA PRO A 70 -20.34 26.09 41.76
C PRO A 70 -21.33 25.32 40.87
N GLN A 71 -22.16 26.08 40.16
CA GLN A 71 -23.17 25.61 39.22
C GLN A 71 -22.54 24.80 38.08
N GLN A 72 -23.12 23.63 37.82
CA GLN A 72 -22.86 22.85 36.61
C GLN A 72 -23.53 23.53 35.41
N VAL A 73 -22.74 23.78 34.36
CA VAL A 73 -23.26 24.28 33.08
C VAL A 73 -24.09 23.18 32.42
N GLN A 74 -25.39 23.44 32.22
CA GLN A 74 -26.28 22.61 31.42
C GLN A 74 -25.79 22.56 29.97
N GLN A 75 -25.69 21.36 29.40
CA GLN A 75 -25.52 21.17 27.96
C GLN A 75 -26.81 21.59 27.24
N GLN A 76 -26.68 22.50 26.27
CA GLN A 76 -27.76 22.85 25.36
C GLN A 76 -28.15 21.63 24.52
N GLN A 77 -29.38 21.17 24.69
CA GLN A 77 -29.98 20.13 23.87
C GLN A 77 -30.51 20.78 22.58
N GLN A 78 -29.83 20.56 21.46
CA GLN A 78 -30.33 20.96 20.15
C GLN A 78 -31.49 20.04 19.74
N THR A 79 -32.70 20.55 19.74
CA THR A 79 -33.88 19.93 19.13
C THR A 79 -33.87 20.13 17.62
N PHE A 80 -33.85 19.04 16.85
CA PHE A 80 -34.10 19.06 15.41
C PHE A 80 -35.59 18.92 15.14
N ASN A 81 -36.20 19.92 14.49
CA ASN A 81 -37.55 19.81 13.96
C ASN A 81 -37.51 19.06 12.61
N VAL A 82 -38.16 17.90 12.55
CA VAL A 82 -38.38 17.15 11.32
C VAL A 82 -39.71 17.61 10.70
N THR A 83 -39.64 18.26 9.54
CA THR A 83 -40.84 18.56 8.75
C THR A 83 -41.24 17.33 7.94
N THR A 84 -42.50 16.92 8.08
CA THR A 84 -43.14 15.76 7.46
C THR A 84 -43.14 15.82 5.92
N VAL A 85 -42.78 14.69 5.30
CA VAL A 85 -42.83 14.44 3.86
C VAL A 85 -44.26 14.12 3.43
N ALA A 86 -44.75 14.76 2.37
CA ALA A 86 -46.06 14.49 1.77
C ALA A 86 -46.05 13.20 0.93
N THR A 87 -47.13 12.42 1.06
CA THR A 87 -47.40 11.14 0.40
C THR A 87 -47.62 11.31 -1.12
N PRO A 88 -47.16 10.39 -1.99
CA PRO A 88 -47.35 10.53 -3.43
C PRO A 88 -48.73 10.02 -3.87
N THR A 89 -49.48 10.87 -4.58
CA THR A 89 -50.63 10.45 -5.40
C THR A 89 -50.18 10.20 -6.84
N SER A 90 -50.67 9.10 -7.41
CA SER A 90 -50.39 8.64 -8.77
C SER A 90 -51.11 9.47 -9.85
N SER A 91 -50.41 9.77 -10.94
CA SER A 91 -51.05 10.02 -12.25
C SER A 91 -50.05 9.85 -13.41
N THR A 92 -50.47 8.97 -14.31
CA THR A 92 -50.14 8.72 -15.73
C THR A 92 -49.07 9.55 -16.48
N LEU A 93 -48.23 8.82 -17.22
CA LEU A 93 -47.30 9.26 -18.26
C LEU A 93 -47.94 10.18 -19.30
N ASN A 94 -47.31 11.32 -19.58
CA ASN A 94 -47.37 12.00 -20.86
C ASN A 94 -45.97 12.49 -21.25
N THR A 95 -45.55 12.07 -22.45
CA THR A 95 -44.32 12.45 -23.14
C THR A 95 -44.32 13.96 -23.42
N ILE A 96 -43.27 14.69 -23.02
CA ILE A 96 -43.06 16.07 -23.46
C ILE A 96 -41.60 16.27 -23.88
N THR A 97 -41.43 16.47 -25.19
CA THR A 97 -40.25 17.02 -25.85
C THR A 97 -40.15 18.52 -25.53
N THR A 98 -38.96 19.05 -25.25
CA THR A 98 -38.74 20.50 -25.37
C THR A 98 -37.28 20.84 -25.70
N THR A 99 -37.12 21.36 -26.91
CA THR A 99 -36.10 22.32 -27.34
C THR A 99 -36.39 23.69 -26.72
N ALA A 100 -35.43 24.30 -26.02
CA ALA A 100 -35.08 25.72 -26.15
C ALA A 100 -34.05 26.15 -25.09
N VAL A 101 -33.09 26.94 -25.59
CA VAL A 101 -31.98 27.60 -24.90
C VAL A 101 -32.47 28.96 -24.41
N ASN A 102 -32.12 29.37 -23.18
CA ASN A 102 -31.88 30.81 -22.92
C ASN A 102 -30.93 31.03 -21.73
N PRO A 103 -30.06 32.07 -21.78
CA PRO A 103 -28.93 32.25 -20.89
C PRO A 103 -29.25 33.14 -19.66
N LEU A 104 -28.50 32.91 -18.58
CA LEU A 104 -28.52 33.71 -17.36
C LEU A 104 -27.82 35.05 -17.58
N ASN A 105 -28.53 36.16 -17.32
CA ASN A 105 -28.00 37.52 -17.34
C ASN A 105 -27.65 37.95 -15.90
N PHE A 106 -26.39 38.30 -15.65
CA PHE A 106 -25.96 38.98 -14.42
C PHE A 106 -25.74 40.47 -14.70
N SER A 107 -26.32 41.35 -13.88
CA SER A 107 -26.15 42.80 -13.96
C SER A 107 -25.20 43.27 -12.86
N MET A 108 -24.17 44.04 -13.22
CA MET A 108 -23.37 44.86 -12.30
C MET A 108 -23.37 46.32 -12.78
N ALA A 109 -23.42 47.25 -11.83
CA ALA A 109 -23.40 48.69 -12.09
C ALA A 109 -22.01 49.17 -12.56
N PRO A 110 -21.92 50.19 -13.43
CA PRO A 110 -20.65 50.61 -14.02
C PRO A 110 -19.88 51.57 -13.09
N THR A 111 -18.61 51.26 -12.85
CA THR A 111 -17.61 52.20 -12.31
C THR A 111 -16.98 52.98 -13.45
N VAL A 112 -17.08 54.31 -13.39
CA VAL A 112 -16.46 55.24 -14.36
C VAL A 112 -14.99 55.41 -14.04
N VAL A 113 -14.10 55.15 -15.03
CA VAL A 113 -12.69 55.54 -14.99
C VAL A 113 -12.36 56.26 -16.31
N ALA A 114 -11.74 57.43 -16.19
CA ALA A 114 -11.46 58.39 -17.26
C ALA A 114 -10.41 57.90 -18.30
N PRO A 115 -10.39 58.45 -19.53
CA PRO A 115 -9.48 58.01 -20.57
C PRO A 115 -8.07 58.58 -20.37
N VAL A 116 -7.06 57.72 -20.37
CA VAL A 116 -5.64 58.08 -20.52
C VAL A 116 -5.29 58.02 -22.01
N THR A 117 -4.87 59.14 -22.58
CA THR A 117 -4.33 59.24 -23.94
C THR A 117 -2.89 58.73 -23.98
N THR A 118 -2.61 57.72 -24.80
CA THR A 118 -1.26 57.22 -25.08
C THR A 118 -0.61 58.00 -26.23
N PRO A 119 0.65 58.47 -26.11
CA PRO A 119 1.43 58.91 -27.25
C PRO A 119 2.03 57.71 -28.00
N THR A 120 1.87 57.72 -29.32
CA THR A 120 2.58 56.88 -30.30
C THR A 120 4.07 57.20 -30.31
N ASN A 121 4.91 56.27 -29.85
CA ASN A 121 6.22 55.88 -30.42
C ASN A 121 6.99 54.98 -29.43
N ALA A 122 7.02 53.67 -29.69
CA ALA A 122 8.00 52.74 -29.12
C ALA A 122 8.21 51.53 -30.05
N PRO A 123 9.43 50.98 -30.15
CA PRO A 123 9.82 50.07 -31.23
C PRO A 123 9.22 48.66 -31.08
N SER A 124 8.98 48.04 -32.24
CA SER A 124 8.48 46.68 -32.41
C SER A 124 9.18 45.66 -31.51
N ALA A 125 8.40 44.97 -30.69
CA ALA A 125 8.85 43.82 -29.91
C ALA A 125 9.41 42.72 -30.86
N PRO A 126 10.48 42.00 -30.47
CA PRO A 126 10.98 40.89 -31.27
C PRO A 126 9.89 39.82 -31.38
N ALA A 127 9.76 39.23 -32.57
CA ALA A 127 8.86 38.10 -32.81
C ALA A 127 9.05 37.01 -31.74
N PRO A 128 7.98 36.33 -31.30
CA PRO A 128 8.11 35.25 -30.34
C PRO A 128 9.04 34.20 -30.94
N ALA A 129 10.08 33.86 -30.17
CA ALA A 129 11.02 32.81 -30.55
C ALA A 129 10.22 31.54 -30.91
N PRO A 130 10.62 30.81 -31.98
CA PRO A 130 9.93 29.59 -32.35
C PRO A 130 9.95 28.64 -31.17
N ALA A 131 8.80 28.02 -30.88
CA ALA A 131 8.68 27.00 -29.84
C ALA A 131 9.82 25.99 -30.00
N PRO A 132 10.56 25.65 -28.92
CA PRO A 132 11.65 24.71 -29.03
C PRO A 132 11.09 23.38 -29.54
N ALA A 133 11.62 22.93 -30.67
CA ALA A 133 11.30 21.65 -31.25
C ALA A 133 11.64 20.54 -30.24
N GLY A 134 10.60 19.83 -29.78
CA GLY A 134 10.68 18.49 -29.18
C GLY A 134 11.71 18.29 -28.05
N GLY A 135 11.46 18.85 -26.87
CA GLY A 135 12.09 18.43 -25.61
C GLY A 135 11.00 18.01 -24.61
N ALA A 136 11.11 16.82 -24.03
CA ALA A 136 10.15 16.28 -23.07
C ALA A 136 9.88 17.27 -21.93
N GLU A 137 8.62 17.70 -21.76
CA GLU A 137 8.07 18.53 -20.66
C GLU A 137 9.12 19.13 -19.70
N GLY A 138 9.78 20.22 -20.11
CA GLY A 138 10.62 21.02 -19.21
C GLY A 138 11.79 20.29 -18.54
N MET A 139 12.17 19.07 -18.95
CA MET A 139 13.28 18.32 -18.36
C MET A 139 14.62 18.88 -18.86
N PRO A 140 15.52 19.37 -17.97
CA PRO A 140 16.84 19.84 -18.37
C PRO A 140 17.71 18.71 -18.93
N THR A 141 18.57 19.00 -19.91
CA THR A 141 19.46 18.00 -20.53
C THR A 141 20.34 17.28 -19.51
N ALA A 142 20.86 17.97 -18.50
CA ALA A 142 21.65 17.36 -17.43
C ALA A 142 20.86 16.32 -16.62
N VAL A 143 19.57 16.57 -16.38
CA VAL A 143 18.68 15.61 -15.70
C VAL A 143 18.43 14.41 -16.60
N ALA A 144 18.16 14.62 -17.89
CA ALA A 144 17.97 13.54 -18.84
C ALA A 144 19.21 12.63 -18.94
N SER A 145 20.41 13.21 -18.95
CA SER A 145 21.68 12.47 -18.93
C SER A 145 21.89 11.70 -17.63
N GLN A 146 21.54 12.28 -16.47
CA GLN A 146 21.62 11.59 -15.19
C GLN A 146 20.68 10.38 -15.13
N ILE A 147 19.43 10.55 -15.58
CA ILE A 147 18.45 9.46 -15.67
C ILE A 147 18.99 8.37 -16.61
N LYS A 148 19.46 8.75 -17.80
CA LYS A 148 20.05 7.80 -18.76
C LYS A 148 21.18 6.97 -18.15
N ALA A 149 22.07 7.60 -17.36
CA ALA A 149 23.18 6.93 -16.70
C ALA A 149 22.75 6.00 -15.56
N PHE A 150 21.61 6.28 -14.92
CA PHE A 150 21.05 5.42 -13.88
C PHE A 150 20.28 4.24 -14.48
N THR A 151 19.48 4.47 -15.52
CA THR A 151 18.56 3.47 -16.09
C THR A 151 19.19 2.62 -17.21
N GLY A 152 20.34 3.03 -17.77
CA GLY A 152 20.96 2.45 -18.97
C GLY A 152 21.40 0.98 -18.90
N GLY A 153 21.29 0.33 -17.74
CA GLY A 153 21.65 -1.08 -17.56
C GLY A 153 20.48 -2.07 -17.51
N TRP A 154 19.23 -1.60 -17.48
CA TRP A 154 18.08 -2.48 -17.24
C TRP A 154 17.62 -3.28 -18.47
N GLY A 155 17.87 -2.78 -19.68
CA GLY A 155 17.52 -3.44 -20.93
C GLY A 155 18.74 -4.07 -21.61
N LYS A 156 18.58 -5.25 -22.22
CA LYS A 156 19.58 -5.90 -23.08
C LYS A 156 19.09 -5.86 -24.53
N GLY A 157 19.91 -5.25 -25.40
CA GLY A 157 19.70 -5.21 -26.85
C GLY A 157 18.97 -3.97 -27.39
N SER A 158 19.43 -3.50 -28.55
CA SER A 158 18.82 -2.46 -29.39
C SER A 158 17.69 -3.05 -30.25
N GLY A 159 16.72 -3.72 -29.62
CA GLY A 159 15.59 -4.29 -30.34
C GLY A 159 14.87 -3.18 -31.12
N THR A 160 14.93 -3.23 -32.45
CA THR A 160 14.24 -2.30 -33.36
C THR A 160 12.72 -2.48 -33.31
N GLY A 161 12.23 -3.51 -32.62
CA GLY A 161 10.82 -3.75 -32.35
C GLY A 161 10.28 -2.84 -31.26
N THR A 162 9.15 -2.18 -31.55
CA THR A 162 8.44 -1.27 -30.64
C THR A 162 7.64 -1.99 -29.54
N GLY A 163 7.65 -3.33 -29.53
CA GLY A 163 6.88 -4.15 -28.59
C GLY A 163 7.68 -4.53 -27.33
N THR A 164 7.06 -4.43 -26.16
CA THR A 164 7.65 -4.84 -24.88
C THR A 164 8.04 -6.32 -24.82
N ARG A 165 7.35 -7.20 -25.58
CA ARG A 165 7.61 -8.66 -25.65
C ARG A 165 8.80 -9.07 -26.53
N SER A 166 9.30 -8.18 -27.39
CA SER A 166 10.48 -8.45 -28.23
C SER A 166 11.80 -8.05 -27.58
N ARG A 167 11.75 -7.51 -26.35
CA ARG A 167 12.90 -6.96 -25.64
C ARG A 167 13.35 -7.88 -24.52
N GLU A 168 14.63 -7.79 -24.20
CA GLU A 168 15.21 -8.45 -23.03
C GLU A 168 15.52 -7.43 -21.95
N PHE A 169 15.30 -7.82 -20.69
CA PHE A 169 15.59 -7.00 -19.52
C PHE A 169 16.39 -7.81 -18.51
N GLU A 170 17.29 -7.15 -17.79
CA GLU A 170 18.01 -7.75 -16.68
C GLU A 170 18.15 -6.74 -15.54
N PHE A 171 17.62 -7.09 -14.38
CA PHE A 171 17.66 -6.23 -13.20
C PHE A 171 17.49 -7.06 -11.93
N THR A 172 17.66 -6.43 -10.77
CA THR A 172 17.21 -6.94 -9.47
C THR A 172 16.37 -5.85 -8.81
N ALA A 173 15.28 -6.20 -8.14
CA ALA A 173 14.54 -5.27 -7.29
C ALA A 173 14.71 -5.65 -5.82
N TYR A 174 14.51 -4.70 -4.91
CA TYR A 174 14.82 -4.86 -3.50
C TYR A 174 13.68 -4.38 -2.62
N ILE A 175 13.62 -4.95 -1.42
CA ILE A 175 12.74 -4.47 -0.35
C ILE A 175 13.44 -3.28 0.32
N GLY A 176 12.75 -2.17 0.50
CA GLY A 176 13.28 -1.04 1.25
C GLY A 176 13.09 -1.23 2.74
N GLN A 177 14.18 -1.38 3.47
CA GLN A 177 14.20 -1.40 4.92
C GLN A 177 14.22 0.04 5.44
N TYR A 178 13.04 0.52 5.85
CA TYR A 178 12.86 1.83 6.46
C TYR A 178 12.90 1.76 7.99
N ASN A 179 13.21 2.89 8.63
CA ASN A 179 13.17 3.03 10.07
C ASN A 179 11.73 3.02 10.62
N GLY A 180 11.53 2.27 11.71
CA GLY A 180 10.21 2.09 12.31
C GLY A 180 9.30 1.14 11.51
N GLY A 181 8.00 1.16 11.85
CA GLY A 181 6.98 0.32 11.22
C GLY A 181 7.33 -1.17 11.15
N ASN A 182 7.00 -1.81 10.02
CA ASN A 182 7.27 -3.22 9.75
C ASN A 182 7.52 -3.45 8.25
N TRP A 183 8.68 -3.02 7.78
CA TRP A 183 9.12 -3.10 6.37
C TRP A 183 9.12 -4.52 5.77
N ASN A 184 9.11 -5.55 6.61
CA ASN A 184 9.15 -6.96 6.24
C ASN A 184 7.77 -7.65 6.29
N SER A 185 6.65 -6.92 6.22
CA SER A 185 5.29 -7.50 6.37
C SER A 185 4.98 -8.62 5.40
N THR A 186 5.50 -8.56 4.17
CA THR A 186 5.17 -9.52 3.10
C THR A 186 6.32 -10.46 2.74
N ILE A 187 7.33 -10.56 3.62
CA ILE A 187 8.50 -11.40 3.40
C ILE A 187 8.89 -12.15 4.66
N ARG A 188 9.53 -13.30 4.49
CA ARG A 188 10.17 -14.04 5.59
C ARG A 188 11.66 -13.77 5.58
N VAL A 189 12.16 -13.24 6.68
CA VAL A 189 13.59 -12.98 6.87
C VAL A 189 14.13 -13.96 7.91
N SER A 190 15.20 -14.68 7.55
CA SER A 190 15.94 -15.58 8.45
C SER A 190 17.43 -15.35 8.27
N GLY A 191 18.18 -15.18 9.36
CA GLY A 191 19.63 -14.93 9.30
C GLY A 191 20.03 -13.74 8.42
N GLY A 192 19.17 -12.72 8.31
CA GLY A 192 19.40 -11.54 7.46
C GLY A 192 19.13 -11.76 5.95
N LYS A 193 18.64 -12.94 5.55
CA LYS A 193 18.28 -13.26 4.16
C LYS A 193 16.77 -13.35 3.99
N ILE A 194 16.30 -12.95 2.81
CA ILE A 194 14.91 -13.12 2.41
C ILE A 194 14.76 -14.55 1.88
N GLU A 195 14.02 -15.37 2.61
CA GLU A 195 13.80 -16.78 2.26
C GLU A 195 12.66 -16.96 1.26
N THR A 196 11.58 -16.20 1.45
CA THR A 196 10.38 -16.21 0.61
C THR A 196 9.56 -14.94 0.83
N GLY A 197 8.63 -14.64 -0.06
CA GLY A 197 7.71 -13.52 0.10
C GLY A 197 7.21 -12.96 -1.23
N SER A 198 6.51 -11.83 -1.14
CA SER A 198 5.83 -11.19 -2.27
C SER A 198 6.75 -10.86 -3.44
N LEU A 199 7.80 -10.07 -3.20
CA LEU A 199 8.70 -9.60 -4.24
C LEU A 199 9.48 -10.74 -4.91
N PRO A 200 10.12 -11.69 -4.17
CA PRO A 200 10.73 -12.86 -4.79
C PRO A 200 9.78 -13.65 -5.70
N ASN A 201 8.54 -13.86 -5.27
CA ASN A 201 7.54 -14.59 -6.05
C ASN A 201 7.12 -13.83 -7.32
N LEU A 202 6.87 -12.52 -7.22
CA LEU A 202 6.58 -11.67 -8.38
C LEU A 202 7.72 -11.72 -9.40
N LEU A 203 8.95 -11.56 -8.94
CA LEU A 203 10.13 -11.59 -9.80
C LEU A 203 10.38 -12.97 -10.42
N TYR A 204 10.13 -14.06 -9.67
CA TYR A 204 10.23 -15.42 -10.17
C TYR A 204 9.22 -15.66 -11.30
N LEU A 205 7.94 -15.39 -11.06
CA LEU A 205 6.87 -15.62 -12.05
C LEU A 205 7.04 -14.74 -13.28
N MET A 206 7.51 -13.50 -13.12
CA MET A 206 7.85 -12.64 -14.25
C MET A 206 8.98 -13.24 -15.11
N SER A 207 10.05 -13.75 -14.51
CA SER A 207 11.13 -14.43 -15.25
C SER A 207 10.61 -15.68 -15.95
N PHE A 208 9.85 -16.50 -15.22
CA PHE A 208 9.32 -17.76 -15.72
C PHE A 208 8.34 -17.57 -16.88
N TRP A 209 7.31 -16.74 -16.73
CA TRP A 209 6.31 -16.49 -17.77
C TRP A 209 6.88 -15.76 -18.98
N SER A 210 7.93 -14.96 -18.79
CA SER A 210 8.65 -14.31 -19.90
C SER A 210 9.59 -15.25 -20.65
N LYS A 211 9.77 -16.50 -20.19
CA LYS A 211 10.76 -17.46 -20.69
C LYS A 211 12.16 -16.86 -20.69
N ASP A 212 12.53 -16.26 -19.56
CA ASP A 212 13.81 -15.58 -19.31
C ASP A 212 14.16 -14.40 -20.24
N LYS A 213 13.16 -13.84 -20.93
CA LYS A 213 13.30 -12.52 -21.57
C LYS A 213 13.39 -11.41 -20.52
N ILE A 214 12.74 -11.57 -19.37
CA ILE A 214 12.84 -10.65 -18.24
C ILE A 214 13.64 -11.36 -17.13
N LYS A 215 14.94 -11.14 -17.08
CA LYS A 215 15.83 -11.73 -16.07
C LYS A 215 15.82 -10.88 -14.81
N THR A 216 15.07 -11.31 -13.82
CA THR A 216 14.81 -10.53 -12.60
C THR A 216 15.80 -10.76 -11.48
N ASN A 217 16.72 -11.72 -11.66
CA ASN A 217 17.66 -12.17 -10.63
C ASN A 217 16.97 -12.41 -9.27
N TYR A 218 15.76 -12.99 -9.28
CA TYR A 218 14.87 -13.12 -8.11
C TYR A 218 15.52 -13.81 -6.89
N LYS A 219 16.58 -14.61 -7.09
CA LYS A 219 17.35 -15.24 -6.00
C LYS A 219 18.24 -14.26 -5.22
N ASN A 220 18.51 -13.08 -5.78
CA ASN A 220 19.38 -12.04 -5.20
C ASN A 220 18.58 -10.92 -4.53
N VAL A 221 17.26 -11.07 -4.39
CA VAL A 221 16.41 -10.12 -3.68
C VAL A 221 16.83 -10.06 -2.21
N LYS A 222 17.06 -8.84 -1.73
CA LYS A 222 17.42 -8.56 -0.33
C LYS A 222 16.76 -7.27 0.14
N ALA A 223 16.87 -7.02 1.43
CA ALA A 223 16.51 -5.74 2.02
C ALA A 223 17.68 -4.75 1.85
N ILE A 224 17.38 -3.54 1.39
CA ILE A 224 18.32 -2.42 1.36
C ILE A 224 17.85 -1.39 2.39
N LYS A 225 18.73 -1.02 3.32
CA LYS A 225 18.45 0.07 4.26
C LYS A 225 18.37 1.38 3.49
N LEU A 226 17.32 2.16 3.73
CA LEU A 226 17.08 3.38 2.97
C LEU A 226 18.07 4.52 3.30
N ASP A 227 18.75 4.45 4.44
CA ASP A 227 19.82 5.37 4.84
C ASP A 227 21.19 5.02 4.23
N SER A 228 21.31 3.86 3.59
CA SER A 228 22.53 3.39 2.92
C SER A 228 22.64 3.89 1.48
N ASP A 229 23.87 4.15 1.02
CA ASP A 229 24.16 4.52 -0.37
C ASP A 229 24.09 3.33 -1.35
N GLU A 230 23.85 2.11 -0.84
CA GLU A 230 23.76 0.88 -1.62
C GLU A 230 22.74 0.97 -2.78
N ILE A 231 21.64 1.70 -2.58
CA ILE A 231 20.60 1.93 -3.59
C ILE A 231 21.17 2.57 -4.87
N PHE A 232 22.21 3.41 -4.76
CA PHE A 232 22.86 4.06 -5.90
C PHE A 232 23.87 3.16 -6.60
N ALA A 233 24.44 2.18 -5.88
CA ALA A 233 25.38 1.21 -6.44
C ALA A 233 24.65 0.13 -7.23
N VAL A 234 23.55 -0.40 -6.69
CA VAL A 234 22.77 -1.49 -7.31
C VAL A 234 21.73 -1.01 -8.32
N LYS A 235 21.42 0.30 -8.33
CA LYS A 235 20.55 0.99 -9.30
C LYS A 235 19.25 0.23 -9.65
N PRO A 236 18.42 -0.16 -8.67
CA PRO A 236 17.24 -0.94 -8.96
C PRO A 236 16.17 -0.09 -9.67
N PRO A 237 15.38 -0.68 -10.59
CA PRO A 237 14.29 0.03 -11.26
C PRO A 237 13.20 0.50 -10.31
N PHE A 238 13.00 -0.24 -9.21
CA PHE A 238 12.15 0.16 -8.11
C PHE A 238 12.65 -0.41 -6.77
N ILE A 239 12.29 0.29 -5.69
CA ILE A 239 12.33 -0.22 -4.32
C ILE A 239 10.90 -0.50 -3.87
N PHE A 240 10.66 -1.70 -3.35
CA PHE A 240 9.35 -2.11 -2.85
C PHE A 240 9.26 -1.84 -1.35
N LEU A 241 8.31 -0.98 -0.96
CA LEU A 241 7.98 -0.66 0.42
C LEU A 241 6.65 -1.29 0.76
N THR A 242 6.58 -1.95 1.90
CA THR A 242 5.36 -2.60 2.38
C THR A 242 5.28 -2.51 3.89
N GLY A 243 4.08 -2.67 4.45
CA GLY A 243 3.88 -2.59 5.89
C GLY A 243 2.41 -2.56 6.28
N THR A 244 2.18 -2.72 7.58
CA THR A 244 0.86 -2.59 8.23
C THR A 244 0.82 -1.45 9.25
N ARG A 245 1.98 -0.95 9.66
CA ARG A 245 2.16 0.04 10.74
C ARG A 245 2.52 1.42 10.20
N ASP A 246 2.38 2.41 11.07
CA ASP A 246 2.92 3.76 10.84
C ASP A 246 4.46 3.71 10.89
N PHE A 247 5.12 4.60 10.15
CA PHE A 247 6.58 4.73 10.10
C PHE A 247 6.97 6.16 9.75
N VAL A 248 8.10 6.63 10.27
CA VAL A 248 8.64 7.97 9.95
C VAL A 248 10.02 7.78 9.37
N LEU A 249 10.23 8.26 8.14
CA LEU A 249 11.55 8.22 7.52
C LEU A 249 12.47 9.20 8.25
N THR A 250 13.69 8.75 8.51
CA THR A 250 14.76 9.62 8.97
C THR A 250 15.11 10.65 7.88
N PRO A 251 15.73 11.79 8.26
CA PRO A 251 16.18 12.77 7.26
C PRO A 251 17.07 12.16 6.18
N LYS A 252 17.94 11.20 6.54
CA LYS A 252 18.84 10.55 5.60
C LYS A 252 18.11 9.63 4.61
N GLU A 253 17.11 8.88 5.08
CA GLU A 253 16.26 8.06 4.20
C GLU A 253 15.48 8.93 3.20
N VAL A 254 14.94 10.07 3.65
CA VAL A 254 14.27 11.02 2.76
C VAL A 254 15.22 11.59 1.71
N GLU A 255 16.43 12.02 2.12
CA GLU A 255 17.46 12.53 1.22
C GLU A 255 17.83 11.48 0.14
N ASN A 256 18.05 10.24 0.57
CA ASN A 256 18.42 9.16 -0.34
C ASN A 256 17.28 8.83 -1.32
N LEU A 257 16.03 8.75 -0.85
CA LEU A 257 14.87 8.54 -1.71
C LEU A 257 14.66 9.70 -2.68
N GLN A 258 14.82 10.95 -2.24
CA GLN A 258 14.77 12.14 -3.10
C GLN A 258 15.77 12.03 -4.25
N LYS A 259 17.02 11.69 -3.94
CA LYS A 259 18.07 11.49 -4.93
C LYS A 259 17.74 10.32 -5.86
N TYR A 260 17.31 9.19 -5.31
CA TYR A 260 16.97 7.99 -6.05
C TYR A 260 15.87 8.22 -7.09
N VAL A 261 14.76 8.87 -6.71
CA VAL A 261 13.66 9.15 -7.65
C VAL A 261 14.07 10.17 -8.71
N ARG A 262 14.85 11.20 -8.36
CA ARG A 262 15.39 12.18 -9.33
C ARG A 262 16.34 11.55 -10.35
N MET A 263 17.05 10.50 -9.97
CA MET A 263 17.90 9.71 -10.87
C MET A 263 17.09 8.74 -11.76
N GLY A 264 15.77 8.66 -11.62
CA GLY A 264 14.90 7.81 -12.46
C GLY A 264 14.47 6.49 -11.81
N GLY A 265 14.87 6.24 -10.56
CA GLY A 265 14.33 5.15 -9.75
C GLY A 265 12.83 5.31 -9.44
N CYS A 266 12.21 4.30 -8.84
CA CYS A 266 10.80 4.34 -8.45
C CYS A 266 10.61 3.79 -7.04
N VAL A 267 9.81 4.46 -6.21
CA VAL A 267 9.33 3.88 -4.95
C VAL A 267 7.97 3.24 -5.19
N TRP A 268 7.86 1.93 -4.99
CA TRP A 268 6.59 1.22 -5.03
C TRP A 268 6.14 0.88 -3.62
N GLY A 269 5.13 1.59 -3.11
CA GLY A 269 4.44 1.24 -1.88
C GLY A 269 3.28 0.28 -2.12
N ASP A 270 3.23 -0.83 -1.38
CA ASP A 270 2.08 -1.72 -1.35
C ASP A 270 1.63 -1.95 0.10
N SER A 271 0.40 -1.58 0.40
CA SER A 271 -0.16 -1.68 1.76
C SER A 271 -0.54 -3.11 2.08
N SER A 272 0.06 -3.69 3.13
CA SER A 272 -0.34 -5.01 3.68
C SER A 272 -1.61 -4.96 4.54
N VAL A 273 -2.39 -3.90 4.36
CA VAL A 273 -3.73 -3.74 4.89
C VAL A 273 -4.50 -3.09 3.75
N PRO A 274 -5.39 -3.84 3.07
CA PRO A 274 -6.09 -3.30 1.91
C PRO A 274 -7.03 -2.16 2.35
N GLY A 275 -7.21 -1.19 1.46
CA GLY A 275 -7.99 0.01 1.72
C GLY A 275 -7.14 1.26 1.93
N LEU A 276 -7.82 2.41 1.91
CA LEU A 276 -7.24 3.70 2.28
C LEU A 276 -7.35 3.92 3.79
N ARG A 277 -6.52 4.83 4.32
CA ARG A 277 -6.48 5.23 5.73
C ARG A 277 -6.03 4.14 6.70
N SER A 278 -5.40 3.08 6.19
CA SER A 278 -4.58 2.21 7.03
C SER A 278 -3.41 3.00 7.63
N ARG A 279 -2.80 2.50 8.71
CA ARG A 279 -1.65 3.19 9.33
C ARG A 279 -0.49 3.34 8.35
N PHE A 280 -0.27 2.32 7.53
CA PHE A 280 0.73 2.36 6.47
C PHE A 280 0.36 3.33 5.34
N ASP A 281 -0.89 3.37 4.87
CA ASP A 281 -1.35 4.32 3.84
C ASP A 281 -1.09 5.79 4.26
N ILE A 282 -1.49 6.14 5.49
CA ILE A 282 -1.32 7.49 6.04
C ILE A 282 0.17 7.84 6.12
N ALA A 283 0.98 6.92 6.66
CA ALA A 283 2.42 7.10 6.78
C ALA A 283 3.09 7.24 5.43
N PHE A 284 2.82 6.31 4.50
CA PHE A 284 3.41 6.31 3.16
C PHE A 284 3.11 7.61 2.43
N ARG A 285 1.86 8.08 2.43
CA ARG A 285 1.51 9.36 1.79
C ARG A 285 2.22 10.55 2.43
N ARG A 286 2.29 10.61 3.77
CA ARG A 286 3.02 11.65 4.51
C ARG A 286 4.50 11.67 4.12
N GLU A 287 5.15 10.51 4.15
CA GLU A 287 6.58 10.38 3.90
C GLU A 287 6.93 10.63 2.43
N MET A 288 6.10 10.17 1.49
CA MET A 288 6.32 10.40 0.06
C MET A 288 6.16 11.87 -0.35
N LYS A 289 5.35 12.67 0.37
CA LYS A 289 5.34 14.14 0.22
C LYS A 289 6.63 14.80 0.72
N ARG A 290 7.38 14.17 1.62
CA ARG A 290 8.73 14.62 1.98
C ARG A 290 9.76 14.22 0.92
N VAL A 291 9.55 13.09 0.25
CA VAL A 291 10.40 12.60 -0.86
C VAL A 291 10.19 13.40 -2.14
N ILE A 292 8.98 13.89 -2.41
CA ILE A 292 8.72 14.84 -3.50
C ILE A 292 8.12 16.10 -2.85
N PRO A 293 8.96 17.03 -2.36
CA PRO A 293 8.52 18.23 -1.65
C PRO A 293 8.07 19.33 -2.64
N ASP A 294 7.21 18.96 -3.59
CA ASP A 294 6.61 19.86 -4.57
C ASP A 294 5.12 19.99 -4.23
N VAL A 295 4.68 21.22 -3.95
CA VAL A 295 3.32 21.51 -3.47
C VAL A 295 2.25 21.18 -4.51
N ASP A 296 2.63 21.15 -5.79
CA ASP A 296 1.73 20.83 -6.90
C ASP A 296 1.72 19.34 -7.24
N LYS A 297 2.49 18.52 -6.51
CA LYS A 297 2.54 17.06 -6.66
C LYS A 297 1.83 16.38 -5.51
N ASP A 298 0.75 15.67 -5.84
CA ASP A 298 0.09 14.75 -4.93
C ASP A 298 -0.15 13.39 -5.60
N PHE A 299 -0.62 12.43 -4.83
CA PHE A 299 -1.03 11.12 -5.33
C PHE A 299 -2.31 11.25 -6.17
N GLU A 300 -2.18 10.95 -7.45
CA GLU A 300 -3.29 10.90 -8.38
C GLU A 300 -3.61 9.45 -8.75
N PRO A 301 -4.90 9.08 -8.90
CA PRO A 301 -5.26 7.78 -9.45
C PRO A 301 -4.81 7.69 -10.90
N LEU A 302 -4.20 6.56 -11.29
CA LEU A 302 -3.90 6.28 -12.68
C LEU A 302 -5.21 6.02 -13.44
N PRO A 303 -5.44 6.71 -14.57
CA PRO A 303 -6.64 6.47 -15.36
C PRO A 303 -6.54 5.10 -16.06
N SER A 304 -7.68 4.51 -16.39
CA SER A 304 -7.74 3.26 -17.18
C SER A 304 -7.10 3.40 -18.57
N THR A 305 -6.96 4.64 -19.07
CA THR A 305 -6.24 4.93 -20.33
C THR A 305 -4.72 4.89 -20.21
N HIS A 306 -4.17 4.73 -19.00
CA HIS A 306 -2.73 4.77 -18.77
C HIS A 306 -1.98 3.69 -19.58
N PRO A 307 -0.74 3.96 -20.07
CA PRO A 307 0.05 3.03 -20.87
C PRO A 307 0.22 1.62 -20.28
N ILE A 308 0.19 1.48 -18.96
CA ILE A 308 0.20 0.20 -18.23
C ILE A 308 -0.93 -0.74 -18.69
N PHE A 309 -2.07 -0.19 -19.14
CA PHE A 309 -3.25 -0.94 -19.59
C PHE A 309 -3.43 -0.91 -21.11
N THR A 310 -3.00 0.17 -21.77
CA THR A 310 -3.40 0.47 -23.17
C THR A 310 -2.28 0.39 -24.19
N GLN A 311 -1.03 0.70 -23.84
CA GLN A 311 0.06 0.87 -24.80
C GLN A 311 1.08 -0.28 -24.71
N ASN A 312 0.84 -1.34 -25.47
CA ASN A 312 1.69 -2.53 -25.55
C ASN A 312 2.13 -3.10 -24.18
N PRO A 313 1.20 -3.33 -23.23
CA PRO A 313 1.54 -4.02 -21.99
C PRO A 313 2.10 -5.41 -22.27
N TYR A 314 2.93 -5.91 -21.35
CA TYR A 314 3.51 -7.25 -21.50
C TYR A 314 2.43 -8.34 -21.46
N PHE A 315 1.39 -8.17 -20.66
CA PHE A 315 0.19 -9.00 -20.62
C PHE A 315 -1.03 -8.18 -21.07
N PRO A 316 -1.39 -8.20 -22.37
CA PRO A 316 -2.48 -7.41 -22.92
C PRO A 316 -3.87 -7.84 -22.46
N GLU A 317 -4.03 -9.02 -21.88
CA GLU A 317 -5.27 -9.46 -21.24
C GLU A 317 -5.60 -8.67 -19.96
N VAL A 318 -4.62 -8.03 -19.32
CA VAL A 318 -4.82 -7.17 -18.15
C VAL A 318 -5.19 -5.77 -18.64
N LYS A 319 -6.48 -5.46 -18.60
CA LYS A 319 -7.05 -4.19 -19.12
C LYS A 319 -7.34 -3.14 -18.05
N ASP A 320 -7.33 -3.53 -16.79
CA ASP A 320 -7.62 -2.66 -15.65
C ASP A 320 -6.91 -3.21 -14.40
N VAL A 321 -7.03 -2.48 -13.28
CA VAL A 321 -6.55 -2.88 -11.97
C VAL A 321 -7.31 -4.13 -11.50
N PRO A 322 -6.65 -5.30 -11.35
CA PRO A 322 -7.33 -6.50 -10.87
C PRO A 322 -7.72 -6.34 -9.39
N PRO A 323 -8.86 -6.89 -8.93
CA PRO A 323 -9.19 -6.92 -7.51
C PRO A 323 -8.06 -7.59 -6.71
N GLY A 324 -7.64 -6.94 -5.63
CA GLY A 324 -6.64 -7.46 -4.71
C GLY A 324 -7.23 -8.29 -3.58
N LEU A 325 -6.55 -8.32 -2.43
CA LEU A 325 -6.96 -9.12 -1.27
C LEU A 325 -8.37 -8.72 -0.84
N ASN A 326 -9.22 -9.69 -0.49
CA ASN A 326 -10.60 -9.43 -0.07
C ASN A 326 -11.43 -8.63 -1.09
N PHE A 327 -11.10 -8.74 -2.39
CA PHE A 327 -11.76 -8.06 -3.50
C PHE A 327 -11.67 -6.52 -3.48
N TYR A 328 -10.71 -5.95 -2.75
CA TYR A 328 -10.44 -4.51 -2.83
C TYR A 328 -10.00 -4.13 -4.25
N SER A 329 -10.63 -3.13 -4.83
CA SER A 329 -10.40 -2.69 -6.22
C SER A 329 -10.29 -1.16 -6.27
N LEU A 330 -9.35 -0.63 -5.48
CA LEU A 330 -8.99 0.79 -5.52
C LEU A 330 -8.07 1.07 -6.71
N PRO A 331 -8.07 2.29 -7.25
CA PRO A 331 -7.10 2.69 -8.26
C PRO A 331 -5.67 2.52 -7.77
N VAL A 332 -4.74 2.40 -8.71
CA VAL A 332 -3.33 2.63 -8.41
C VAL A 332 -3.09 4.13 -8.33
N TYR A 333 -2.42 4.57 -7.29
CA TYR A 333 -2.06 5.98 -7.12
C TYR A 333 -0.61 6.21 -7.52
N ALA A 334 -0.30 7.37 -8.09
CA ALA A 334 1.07 7.72 -8.43
C ALA A 334 1.37 9.19 -8.16
N MET A 335 2.64 9.48 -7.86
CA MET A 335 3.21 10.81 -7.97
C MET A 335 4.20 10.82 -9.14
N LYS A 336 4.16 11.87 -9.95
CA LYS A 336 4.95 11.98 -11.18
C LYS A 336 5.98 13.09 -11.11
N ILE A 337 7.16 12.84 -11.68
CA ILE A 337 8.16 13.88 -11.96
C ILE A 337 8.44 13.88 -13.46
N TYR A 338 8.49 15.07 -14.06
CA TYR A 338 8.62 15.24 -15.52
C TYR A 338 7.62 14.36 -16.30
N GLY A 339 6.37 14.27 -15.85
CA GLY A 339 5.32 13.48 -16.50
C GLY A 339 5.40 11.96 -16.30
N GLU A 340 6.50 11.42 -15.77
CA GLU A 340 6.68 9.98 -15.54
C GLU A 340 6.50 9.60 -14.07
N ILE A 341 6.09 8.36 -13.82
CA ILE A 341 5.90 7.82 -12.47
C ILE A 341 7.22 7.86 -11.69
N ALA A 342 7.22 8.49 -10.52
CA ALA A 342 8.33 8.50 -9.57
C ALA A 342 8.02 7.67 -8.33
N ILE A 343 6.76 7.69 -7.92
CA ILE A 343 6.22 6.92 -6.79
C ILE A 343 4.93 6.29 -7.26
N ILE A 344 4.76 5.00 -6.97
CA ILE A 344 3.54 4.25 -7.24
C ILE A 344 3.05 3.61 -5.93
N TYR A 345 1.73 3.61 -5.75
CA TYR A 345 1.10 3.11 -4.55
C TYR A 345 -0.10 2.22 -4.86
N THR A 346 -0.08 1.01 -4.32
CA THR A 346 -1.16 0.03 -4.41
C THR A 346 -1.78 -0.19 -3.02
N ALA A 347 -3.09 0.09 -2.93
CA ALA A 347 -3.86 -0.03 -1.70
C ALA A 347 -4.70 -1.32 -1.63
N ASN A 348 -4.51 -2.25 -2.58
CA ASN A 348 -5.30 -3.47 -2.70
C ASN A 348 -4.62 -4.70 -2.09
N ASP A 349 -3.46 -4.52 -1.45
CA ASP A 349 -2.66 -5.57 -0.81
C ASP A 349 -2.28 -6.71 -1.77
N TYR A 350 -1.58 -6.34 -2.85
CA TYR A 350 -1.04 -7.35 -3.76
C TYR A 350 0.13 -8.08 -3.13
N GLY A 351 0.82 -7.46 -2.17
CA GLY A 351 1.90 -8.04 -1.41
C GLY A 351 1.48 -9.34 -0.71
N ASP A 352 0.40 -9.32 0.08
CA ASP A 352 -0.07 -10.55 0.74
C ASP A 352 -0.56 -11.60 -0.25
N MET A 353 -1.19 -11.19 -1.36
CA MET A 353 -1.54 -12.12 -2.44
C MET A 353 -0.29 -12.77 -3.04
N TRP A 354 0.77 -12.01 -3.28
CA TRP A 354 2.02 -12.51 -3.84
C TRP A 354 2.85 -13.33 -2.85
N GLN A 355 2.45 -13.42 -1.59
CA GLN A 355 2.98 -14.44 -0.68
C GLN A 355 2.44 -15.84 -0.99
N ILE A 356 1.51 -15.98 -1.94
CA ILE A 356 1.01 -17.23 -2.49
C ILE A 356 1.50 -17.36 -3.94
N GLY A 357 2.54 -18.17 -4.12
CA GLY A 357 3.19 -18.41 -5.41
C GLY A 357 2.47 -19.45 -6.26
N LEU A 358 2.79 -19.43 -7.56
CA LEU A 358 2.33 -20.41 -8.54
C LEU A 358 3.52 -21.24 -9.03
N ASP A 359 3.30 -22.53 -9.26
CA ASP A 359 4.28 -23.45 -9.82
C ASP A 359 4.35 -23.36 -11.36
N GLU A 360 5.24 -24.14 -11.96
CA GLU A 360 5.41 -24.22 -13.41
C GLU A 360 4.14 -24.65 -14.19
N ASN A 361 3.17 -25.26 -13.52
CA ASN A 361 1.90 -25.69 -14.10
C ASN A 361 0.77 -24.68 -13.85
N GLY A 362 1.07 -23.54 -13.24
CA GLY A 362 0.08 -22.52 -12.88
C GLY A 362 -0.80 -22.92 -11.70
N LYS A 363 -0.38 -23.88 -10.87
CA LYS A 363 -1.08 -24.27 -9.63
C LYS A 363 -0.43 -23.60 -8.43
N ILE A 364 -1.14 -23.57 -7.29
CA ILE A 364 -0.56 -23.08 -6.03
C ILE A 364 0.68 -23.89 -5.66
N ASP A 365 1.79 -23.22 -5.38
CA ASP A 365 3.06 -23.87 -5.08
C ASP A 365 3.16 -24.27 -3.60
N PHE A 366 2.95 -25.57 -3.33
CA PHE A 366 3.08 -26.16 -1.99
C PHE A 366 4.46 -26.76 -1.71
N ARG A 367 5.45 -26.56 -2.59
CA ARG A 367 6.78 -27.13 -2.41
C ARG A 367 7.44 -26.58 -1.13
N ARG A 368 8.27 -27.42 -0.52
CA ARG A 368 9.04 -27.09 0.67
C ARG A 368 10.51 -27.27 0.40
N ASN A 369 11.34 -26.44 1.02
CA ASN A 369 12.79 -26.58 0.99
C ASN A 369 13.25 -27.74 1.89
N ALA A 370 14.56 -28.01 1.93
CA ALA A 370 15.15 -29.07 2.76
C ALA A 370 14.88 -28.88 4.28
N GLY A 371 14.65 -27.64 4.73
CA GLY A 371 14.26 -27.32 6.10
C GLY A 371 12.75 -27.45 6.37
N GLY A 372 11.98 -27.97 5.41
CA GLY A 372 10.54 -28.15 5.53
C GLY A 372 9.72 -26.85 5.44
N LEU A 373 10.32 -25.71 5.08
CA LEU A 373 9.61 -24.45 4.92
C LEU A 373 9.05 -24.32 3.50
N TYR A 374 7.83 -23.80 3.37
CA TYR A 374 7.26 -23.48 2.06
C TYR A 374 8.16 -22.51 1.28
N VAL A 375 8.37 -22.78 0.00
CA VAL A 375 9.27 -21.99 -0.85
C VAL A 375 8.63 -20.72 -1.40
N ALA A 376 7.31 -20.76 -1.64
CA ALA A 376 6.58 -19.67 -2.27
C ALA A 376 5.20 -19.44 -1.63
N LEU A 377 4.93 -20.01 -0.45
CA LEU A 377 3.62 -19.96 0.19
C LEU A 377 3.72 -19.50 1.65
N ASN A 378 2.93 -18.50 2.02
CA ASN A 378 2.71 -18.15 3.42
C ASN A 378 1.53 -18.95 3.99
N PRO A 379 1.77 -19.91 4.91
CA PRO A 379 0.71 -20.75 5.46
C PRO A 379 -0.29 -19.95 6.29
N ALA A 380 0.14 -18.88 6.99
CA ALA A 380 -0.77 -18.09 7.80
C ALA A 380 -1.85 -17.39 6.96
N ILE A 381 -1.51 -16.98 5.73
CA ILE A 381 -2.47 -16.42 4.78
C ILE A 381 -3.31 -17.53 4.16
N TRP A 382 -2.66 -18.61 3.71
CA TRP A 382 -3.32 -19.70 3.00
C TRP A 382 -4.39 -20.41 3.85
N ASP A 383 -4.09 -20.63 5.13
CA ASP A 383 -4.98 -21.34 6.05
C ASP A 383 -6.20 -20.49 6.43
N GLN A 384 -6.11 -19.16 6.32
CA GLN A 384 -7.21 -18.23 6.64
C GLN A 384 -8.10 -17.87 5.44
N ARG A 385 -7.83 -18.42 4.25
CA ARG A 385 -8.54 -18.08 3.00
C ARG A 385 -10.04 -18.46 2.99
N GLU A 386 -10.48 -19.30 3.92
CA GLU A 386 -11.90 -19.68 4.06
C GLU A 386 -12.61 -18.89 5.18
N VAL A 387 -11.86 -18.10 5.97
CA VAL A 387 -12.40 -17.33 7.11
C VAL A 387 -12.28 -15.83 6.90
N TYR A 388 -11.06 -15.28 6.89
CA TYR A 388 -10.81 -13.82 6.90
C TYR A 388 -10.24 -13.27 5.61
N ILE A 389 -9.58 -14.12 4.81
CA ILE A 389 -8.89 -13.72 3.60
C ILE A 389 -9.64 -14.31 2.41
N ARG A 390 -9.83 -13.56 1.34
CA ARG A 390 -10.56 -13.97 0.13
C ARG A 390 -9.80 -13.50 -1.09
N ASN A 391 -10.25 -13.96 -2.26
CA ASN A 391 -9.67 -13.65 -3.57
C ASN A 391 -8.26 -14.23 -3.78
N LEU A 392 -7.98 -15.42 -3.22
CA LEU A 392 -6.72 -16.16 -3.41
C LEU A 392 -6.87 -17.34 -4.39
N THR A 393 -7.74 -17.20 -5.39
CA THR A 393 -7.86 -18.21 -6.46
C THR A 393 -6.68 -18.13 -7.41
N VAL A 394 -6.39 -19.22 -8.13
CA VAL A 394 -5.34 -19.25 -9.16
C VAL A 394 -5.54 -18.14 -10.18
N ASP A 395 -6.79 -17.90 -10.61
CA ASP A 395 -7.11 -16.86 -11.58
C ASP A 395 -6.83 -15.46 -11.02
N ALA A 396 -7.26 -15.18 -9.78
CA ALA A 396 -7.01 -13.90 -9.13
C ALA A 396 -5.50 -13.64 -8.98
N LEU A 397 -4.75 -14.62 -8.46
CA LEU A 397 -3.30 -14.54 -8.34
C LEU A 397 -2.63 -14.33 -9.71
N THR A 398 -3.06 -15.07 -10.72
CA THR A 398 -2.54 -14.93 -12.09
C THR A 398 -2.73 -13.51 -12.62
N GLN A 399 -3.91 -12.93 -12.43
CA GLN A 399 -4.19 -11.55 -12.86
C GLN A 399 -3.32 -10.54 -12.11
N THR A 400 -3.14 -10.67 -10.79
CA THR A 400 -2.33 -9.72 -10.02
C THR A 400 -0.84 -9.83 -10.33
N TYR A 401 -0.29 -11.02 -10.56
CA TYR A 401 1.10 -11.18 -10.99
C TYR A 401 1.35 -10.62 -12.40
N LYS A 402 0.40 -10.82 -13.34
CA LYS A 402 0.48 -10.23 -14.68
C LYS A 402 0.39 -8.70 -14.63
N PHE A 403 -0.50 -8.18 -13.80
CA PHE A 403 -0.60 -6.75 -13.53
C PHE A 403 0.70 -6.19 -12.95
N GLY A 404 1.27 -6.85 -11.94
CA GLY A 404 2.57 -6.47 -11.37
C GLY A 404 3.69 -6.49 -12.41
N THR A 405 3.69 -7.46 -13.33
CA THR A 405 4.65 -7.52 -14.44
C THR A 405 4.48 -6.33 -15.40
N ASN A 406 3.24 -5.95 -15.75
CA ASN A 406 2.98 -4.79 -16.60
C ASN A 406 3.47 -3.49 -15.94
N LEU A 407 3.26 -3.34 -14.63
CA LEU A 407 3.80 -2.23 -13.84
C LEU A 407 5.32 -2.17 -13.95
N VAL A 408 6.01 -3.28 -13.65
CA VAL A 408 7.48 -3.33 -13.70
C VAL A 408 7.99 -3.01 -15.11
N ILE A 409 7.38 -3.56 -16.15
CA ILE A 409 7.79 -3.30 -17.54
C ILE A 409 7.60 -1.83 -17.91
N HIS A 410 6.51 -1.20 -17.49
CA HIS A 410 6.35 0.23 -17.67
C HIS A 410 7.43 1.02 -16.92
N LEU A 411 7.75 0.63 -15.67
CA LEU A 411 8.82 1.29 -14.91
C LEU A 411 10.20 1.17 -15.59
N LEU A 412 10.47 0.05 -16.25
CA LEU A 412 11.72 -0.20 -16.97
C LEU A 412 11.86 0.65 -18.24
N THR A 413 10.75 1.04 -18.88
CA THR A 413 10.77 1.69 -20.21
C THR A 413 10.29 3.15 -20.21
N ARG A 414 9.66 3.62 -19.12
CA ARG A 414 9.02 4.95 -19.05
C ARG A 414 9.92 6.13 -19.42
N TRP A 415 11.21 6.04 -19.15
CA TRP A 415 12.16 7.13 -19.41
C TRP A 415 12.66 7.20 -20.86
N GLU A 416 12.46 6.16 -21.67
CA GLU A 416 13.13 5.99 -22.96
C GLU A 416 12.86 7.12 -23.94
N SER A 417 11.60 7.58 -24.03
CA SER A 417 11.21 8.69 -24.90
C SER A 417 11.90 10.00 -24.50
N LYS A 418 12.16 10.18 -23.19
CA LYS A 418 12.71 11.42 -22.61
C LYS A 418 14.24 11.45 -22.60
N VAL A 419 14.91 10.30 -22.62
CA VAL A 419 16.39 10.22 -22.54
C VAL A 419 17.08 9.80 -23.84
N ARG A 420 16.32 9.47 -24.90
CA ARG A 420 16.88 9.00 -26.17
C ARG A 420 17.94 9.92 -26.77
N THR A 421 17.72 11.24 -26.68
CA THR A 421 18.60 12.28 -27.24
C THR A 421 19.64 12.82 -26.25
N ALA A 422 19.62 12.37 -25.00
CA ALA A 422 20.52 12.87 -23.97
C ALA A 422 21.97 12.38 -24.22
N PRO A 423 22.99 13.26 -24.07
CA PRO A 423 24.39 12.84 -24.10
C PRO A 423 24.68 11.76 -23.05
N THR A 424 25.54 10.81 -23.39
CA THR A 424 26.16 9.92 -22.40
C THR A 424 27.22 10.71 -21.63
N LEU A 425 27.08 10.75 -20.29
CA LEU A 425 28.04 11.40 -19.40
C LEU A 425 29.30 10.56 -19.21
#